data_AF-A0A820MQG2-F1
#
_entry.id   AF-A0A820MQG2-F1
#
_cell.length_a   1.000
_cell.length_b   1.000
_cell.length_c   1.000
_cell.angle_alpha   90.00
_cell.angle_beta   90.00
_cell.angle_gamma   90.00
#
_symmetry.space_group_name_H-M   'P 1'
#
loop_
_entity.id
_entity.type
_entity.pdbx_description
1 polymer ?
#
loop_
_entity_poly.entity_id
_entity_poly.type
_entity_poly.pdbx_seq_one_letter_code
_entity_poly.pdbx_strand_id
1 'polypeptide(L)'
;MTQTSAAGSAKDAADQNFDYMFKLLIIGNSSVGKTSFLFRYADDSFTSAFVSTVGIDFKVKTVFRHDKRVKLQIWDTAGQERYRTITTAYYRGAMGFILMYDITNEESFNAVQDWCTQIKMYSWDNAQVVLVGNKCDLEQDRAVTEERGKRLADQLGLEFFETSAKENINVKSVFERLVDIILEKMSDASDESTATGQANNVYGNQPGAYNKGTARLTTMDTSEFEKNSLSNIILRSAYVPSENGVDKTFFLGIDEAGRGPVLGPMVYSAFFCDEKQLSILNDLGCADSKQLTEERRSSIFAEYEKHNNHLGFILKVLSPHMISTSMLRRDKYNLNDISHDAALELIQLALDQGVNVKQVFVDTVGDPDKYANKIRARYPKIKVTVSKKADSLYPIVSASSICAKVVRDQIVQNWKIDEFDEEKQSIKYGSGYPGDPQTKRFLIESIDQIFGFPKFVRFSWSTASAIIENKCIKVTWDDDEDENATSKNATKKRKSEVIETTTTTTTTKTLFNYFSQKPSTKNDAVNRRVPGSYFFRAAHVEPVVFST
;
A
#
# COMPACT_ATOMS: atom_id res chain seq x y z
N MET A 1 52.50 9.92 -24.87
CA MET A 1 51.81 8.70 -25.34
C MET A 1 51.69 7.79 -24.13
N THR A 2 50.55 7.38 -23.61
CA THR A 2 49.14 7.60 -23.93
C THR A 2 48.41 7.22 -22.63
N GLN A 3 47.55 8.09 -22.11
CA GLN A 3 46.58 7.74 -21.05
C GLN A 3 45.42 6.99 -21.70
N THR A 4 44.96 5.91 -21.08
CA THR A 4 43.67 5.27 -21.41
C THR A 4 42.75 5.42 -20.20
N SER A 5 41.63 6.10 -20.45
CA SER A 5 40.65 6.62 -19.51
C SER A 5 39.65 5.59 -18.99
N ALA A 6 39.36 5.66 -17.69
CA ALA A 6 38.20 5.07 -17.05
C ALA A 6 36.92 5.85 -17.43
N ALA A 7 36.01 5.20 -18.16
CA ALA A 7 34.70 5.74 -18.53
C ALA A 7 33.51 4.96 -17.91
N GLY A 8 33.77 4.09 -16.93
CA GLY A 8 32.77 3.17 -16.38
C GLY A 8 32.07 3.61 -15.09
N SER A 9 32.53 4.65 -14.38
CA SER A 9 32.09 4.94 -13.00
C SER A 9 31.30 6.24 -12.80
N ALA A 10 31.09 7.05 -13.85
CA ALA A 10 30.46 8.37 -13.72
C ALA A 10 28.92 8.35 -13.88
N LYS A 11 28.34 7.29 -14.45
CA LYS A 11 26.88 7.22 -14.69
C LYS A 11 26.09 6.85 -13.43
N ASP A 12 26.64 6.03 -12.55
CA ASP A 12 25.93 5.54 -11.35
C ASP A 12 25.94 6.53 -10.18
N ALA A 13 26.91 7.45 -10.13
CA ALA A 13 26.99 8.49 -9.10
C ALA A 13 26.03 9.67 -9.35
N ALA A 14 25.61 9.90 -10.60
CA ALA A 14 24.72 11.01 -10.94
C ALA A 14 23.25 10.76 -10.55
N ASP A 15 22.86 9.50 -10.34
CA ASP A 15 21.47 9.08 -10.09
C ASP A 15 21.05 9.16 -8.61
N GLN A 16 21.99 9.42 -7.70
CA GLN A 16 21.74 9.57 -6.26
C GLN A 16 21.56 11.03 -5.80
N ASN A 17 21.84 12.02 -6.65
CA ASN A 17 21.78 13.43 -6.28
C ASN A 17 20.60 14.11 -7.00
N PHE A 18 19.41 14.09 -6.40
CA PHE A 18 18.20 14.80 -6.86
C PHE A 18 17.62 15.60 -5.68
N ASP A 19 17.03 16.76 -5.98
CA ASP A 19 16.50 17.69 -4.97
C ASP A 19 15.11 17.29 -4.50
N TYR A 20 14.27 16.78 -5.40
CA TYR A 20 12.89 16.35 -5.10
C TYR A 20 12.56 15.03 -5.78
N MET A 21 11.69 14.24 -5.16
CA MET A 21 11.09 13.06 -5.77
C MET A 21 9.57 13.21 -5.77
N PHE A 22 8.94 13.20 -6.93
CA PHE A 22 7.50 13.35 -7.08
C PHE A 22 6.86 12.07 -7.57
N LYS A 23 5.85 11.60 -6.85
CA LYS A 23 5.00 10.49 -7.28
C LYS A 23 3.81 11.04 -8.07
N LEU A 24 3.72 10.69 -9.34
CA LEU A 24 2.67 11.11 -10.27
C LEU A 24 1.86 9.91 -10.75
N LEU A 25 0.54 10.06 -10.84
CA LEU A 25 -0.36 9.02 -11.37
C LEU A 25 -1.10 9.52 -12.61
N ILE A 26 -1.24 8.67 -13.63
CA ILE A 26 -2.12 8.94 -14.77
C ILE A 26 -3.40 8.13 -14.60
N ILE A 27 -4.56 8.79 -14.57
CA ILE A 27 -5.87 8.21 -14.26
C ILE A 27 -6.89 8.57 -15.35
N GLY A 28 -7.85 7.68 -15.60
CA GLY A 28 -8.90 7.88 -16.59
C GLY A 28 -9.44 6.55 -17.12
N ASN A 29 -10.53 6.59 -17.89
CA ASN A 29 -11.16 5.40 -18.46
C ASN A 29 -10.20 4.58 -19.34
N SER A 30 -10.61 3.36 -19.67
CA SER A 30 -9.88 2.52 -20.61
C SER A 30 -9.78 3.23 -21.96
N SER A 31 -8.69 2.98 -22.68
CA SER A 31 -8.52 3.41 -24.08
C SER A 31 -8.39 4.93 -24.31
N VAL A 32 -8.34 5.74 -23.25
CA VAL A 32 -8.13 7.21 -23.38
C VAL A 32 -6.70 7.60 -23.77
N GLY A 33 -5.75 6.65 -23.72
CA GLY A 33 -4.37 6.83 -24.20
C GLY A 33 -3.31 7.09 -23.13
N LYS A 34 -3.57 6.77 -21.86
CA LYS A 34 -2.65 6.96 -20.72
C LYS A 34 -1.26 6.34 -20.94
N THR A 35 -1.22 5.06 -21.32
CA THR A 35 0.02 4.32 -21.59
C THR A 35 0.80 4.92 -22.76
N SER A 36 0.12 5.23 -23.88
CA SER A 36 0.76 5.90 -25.02
C SER A 36 1.28 7.28 -24.67
N PHE A 37 0.57 8.01 -23.80
CA PHE A 37 0.99 9.32 -23.30
C PHE A 37 2.23 9.21 -22.41
N LEU A 38 2.29 8.21 -21.52
CA LEU A 38 3.48 7.91 -20.72
C LEU A 38 4.67 7.54 -21.61
N PHE A 39 4.50 6.63 -22.57
CA PHE A 39 5.60 6.23 -23.46
C PHE A 39 6.08 7.37 -24.35
N ARG A 40 5.15 8.21 -24.83
CA ARG A 40 5.51 9.42 -25.58
C ARG A 40 6.36 10.35 -24.71
N TYR A 41 5.97 10.56 -23.46
CA TYR A 41 6.73 11.41 -22.57
C TYR A 41 8.09 10.80 -22.17
N ALA A 42 8.12 9.52 -21.80
CA ALA A 42 9.29 8.87 -21.23
C ALA A 42 10.34 8.53 -22.30
N ASP A 43 9.89 7.90 -23.39
CA ASP A 43 10.72 7.20 -24.38
C ASP A 43 10.62 7.84 -25.79
N ASP A 44 9.87 8.94 -25.94
CA ASP A 44 9.53 9.59 -27.23
C ASP A 44 9.03 8.61 -28.30
N SER A 45 8.26 7.62 -27.85
CA SER A 45 7.73 6.55 -28.69
C SER A 45 6.22 6.53 -28.69
N PHE A 46 5.64 6.15 -29.83
CA PHE A 46 4.20 5.94 -29.98
C PHE A 46 3.95 4.71 -30.83
N THR A 47 2.97 3.90 -30.42
CA THR A 47 2.45 2.78 -31.20
C THR A 47 0.95 2.92 -31.36
N SER A 48 0.45 2.69 -32.57
CA SER A 48 -0.99 2.66 -32.86
C SER A 48 -1.63 1.33 -32.47
N ALA A 49 -0.84 0.32 -32.08
CA ALA A 49 -1.38 -0.97 -31.66
C ALA A 49 -2.18 -0.81 -30.37
N PHE A 50 -3.48 -1.13 -30.43
CA PHE A 50 -4.33 -1.16 -29.25
C PHE A 50 -3.99 -2.40 -28.41
N VAL A 51 -3.17 -2.20 -27.39
CA VAL A 51 -2.89 -3.19 -26.35
C VAL A 51 -3.49 -2.67 -25.05
N SER A 52 -4.42 -3.42 -24.47
CA SER A 52 -5.01 -3.05 -23.18
C SER A 52 -3.96 -3.23 -22.07
N THR A 53 -3.79 -2.19 -21.26
CA THR A 53 -2.87 -2.21 -20.12
C THR A 53 -3.44 -3.13 -19.04
N VAL A 54 -2.74 -4.24 -18.80
CA VAL A 54 -3.06 -5.18 -17.71
C VAL A 54 -2.27 -4.76 -16.48
N GLY A 55 -2.95 -4.28 -15.45
CA GLY A 55 -2.31 -3.84 -14.21
C GLY A 55 -1.82 -2.40 -14.24
N ILE A 56 -0.68 -2.14 -13.59
CA ILE A 56 -0.10 -0.80 -13.40
C ILE A 56 1.37 -0.85 -13.82
N ASP A 57 1.77 0.10 -14.66
CA ASP A 57 3.16 0.25 -15.12
C ASP A 57 3.84 1.42 -14.41
N PHE A 58 5.16 1.35 -14.28
CA PHE A 58 5.97 2.28 -13.51
C PHE A 58 7.20 2.74 -14.29
N LYS A 59 7.32 4.06 -14.45
CA LYS A 59 8.49 4.70 -15.09
C LYS A 59 9.09 5.75 -14.17
N VAL A 60 10.42 5.83 -14.20
CA VAL A 60 11.17 6.89 -13.52
C VAL A 60 11.78 7.80 -14.57
N LYS A 61 11.58 9.12 -14.42
CA LYS A 61 12.22 10.13 -15.28
C LYS A 61 12.71 11.29 -14.44
N THR A 62 13.98 11.63 -14.60
CA THR A 62 14.56 12.80 -13.93
C THR A 62 14.45 14.02 -14.85
N VAL A 63 13.90 15.12 -14.34
CA VAL A 63 13.76 16.39 -15.04
C VAL A 63 14.47 17.51 -14.26
N PHE A 64 14.83 18.59 -14.94
CA PHE A 64 15.37 19.79 -14.31
C PHE A 64 14.35 20.92 -14.45
N ARG A 65 13.92 21.51 -13.33
CA ARG A 65 12.97 22.62 -13.26
C ARG A 65 13.40 23.61 -12.17
N HIS A 66 13.40 24.91 -12.46
CA HIS A 66 13.83 25.96 -11.54
C HIS A 66 15.21 25.70 -10.88
N ASP A 67 16.20 25.25 -11.67
CA ASP A 67 17.53 24.81 -11.21
C ASP A 67 17.55 23.64 -10.23
N LYS A 68 16.41 22.95 -10.05
CA LYS A 68 16.26 21.77 -9.20
C LYS A 68 16.11 20.52 -10.04
N ARG A 69 16.78 19.45 -9.63
CA ARG A 69 16.67 18.12 -10.23
C ARG A 69 15.53 17.36 -9.57
N VAL A 70 14.44 17.16 -10.30
CA VAL A 70 13.23 16.50 -9.83
C VAL A 70 13.14 15.09 -10.43
N LYS A 71 13.09 14.07 -9.58
CA LYS A 71 12.91 12.68 -9.97
C LYS A 71 11.43 12.33 -9.97
N LEU A 72 10.85 12.13 -11.15
CA LEU A 72 9.45 11.76 -11.31
C LEU A 72 9.31 10.24 -11.27
N GLN A 73 8.40 9.76 -10.42
CA GLN A 73 7.92 8.39 -10.32
C GLN A 73 6.51 8.36 -10.90
N ILE A 74 6.39 7.94 -12.15
CA ILE A 74 5.14 8.04 -12.92
C ILE A 74 4.50 6.66 -12.99
N TRP A 75 3.27 6.57 -12.51
CA TRP A 75 2.46 5.36 -12.47
C TRP A 75 1.38 5.45 -13.54
N ASP A 76 1.44 4.57 -14.54
CA ASP A 76 0.40 4.38 -15.54
C ASP A 76 -0.58 3.31 -15.05
N THR A 77 -1.88 3.59 -15.17
CA THR A 77 -2.91 2.73 -14.57
C THR A 77 -3.80 2.09 -15.63
N ALA A 78 -4.24 0.84 -15.38
CA ALA A 78 -5.30 0.25 -16.17
C ALA A 78 -6.58 1.10 -16.03
N GLY A 79 -7.15 1.50 -17.17
CA GLY A 79 -8.39 2.29 -17.20
C GLY A 79 -9.67 1.46 -17.09
N GLN A 80 -9.56 0.14 -16.90
CA GLN A 80 -10.75 -0.69 -16.75
C GLN A 80 -11.41 -0.42 -15.40
N GLU A 81 -12.68 -0.08 -15.47
CA GLU A 81 -13.59 0.17 -14.34
C GLU A 81 -13.61 -1.00 -13.34
N ARG A 82 -13.36 -2.24 -13.79
CA ARG A 82 -13.21 -3.43 -12.95
C ARG A 82 -11.98 -3.41 -12.03
N TYR A 83 -10.96 -2.59 -12.33
CA TYR A 83 -9.72 -2.48 -11.55
C TYR A 83 -9.63 -1.18 -10.75
N ARG A 84 -10.72 -0.40 -10.69
CA ARG A 84 -10.78 0.90 -10.00
C ARG A 84 -10.34 0.82 -8.52
N THR A 85 -10.65 -0.29 -7.84
CA THR A 85 -10.21 -0.57 -6.45
C THR A 85 -8.71 -0.83 -6.31
N ILE A 86 -8.05 -1.40 -7.34
CA ILE A 86 -6.59 -1.60 -7.34
C ILE A 86 -5.92 -0.24 -7.53
N THR A 87 -6.44 0.57 -8.44
CA THR A 87 -5.91 1.90 -8.79
C THR A 87 -5.90 2.84 -7.59
N THR A 88 -6.94 2.83 -6.73
CA THR A 88 -7.00 3.69 -5.54
C THR A 88 -5.92 3.37 -4.49
N ALA A 89 -5.42 2.14 -4.40
CA ALA A 89 -4.31 1.79 -3.49
C ALA A 89 -3.03 2.58 -3.78
N TYR A 90 -2.85 3.05 -5.02
CA TYR A 90 -1.68 3.80 -5.45
C TYR A 90 -1.81 5.31 -5.23
N TYR A 91 -3.01 5.81 -4.88
CA TYR A 91 -3.27 7.24 -4.67
C TYR A 91 -2.53 7.76 -3.43
N ARG A 92 -2.26 6.88 -2.46
CA ARG A 92 -1.51 7.24 -1.24
C ARG A 92 -0.11 7.74 -1.60
N GLY A 93 0.21 8.95 -1.14
CA GLY A 93 1.49 9.61 -1.38
C GLY A 93 1.69 10.10 -2.82
N ALA A 94 0.67 10.02 -3.68
CA ALA A 94 0.70 10.69 -4.97
C ALA A 94 0.63 12.21 -4.76
N MET A 95 1.57 12.91 -5.36
CA MET A 95 1.69 14.38 -5.27
C MET A 95 1.01 15.06 -6.45
N GLY A 96 0.91 14.36 -7.58
CA GLY A 96 0.26 14.83 -8.78
C GLY A 96 -0.55 13.76 -9.49
N PHE A 97 -1.65 14.16 -10.11
CA PHE A 97 -2.52 13.33 -10.93
C PHE A 97 -2.72 13.98 -12.29
N ILE A 98 -2.57 13.18 -13.34
CA ILE A 98 -2.98 13.52 -14.69
C ILE A 98 -4.30 12.79 -14.94
N LEU A 99 -5.40 13.52 -14.87
CA LEU A 99 -6.74 13.00 -15.11
C LEU A 99 -7.07 13.14 -16.59
N MET A 100 -7.19 12.02 -17.30
CA MET A 100 -7.26 11.98 -18.75
C MET A 100 -8.61 11.44 -19.25
N TYR A 101 -9.18 12.14 -20.24
CA TYR A 101 -10.28 11.64 -21.06
C TYR A 101 -9.89 11.69 -22.55
N ASP A 102 -10.69 11.06 -23.40
CA ASP A 102 -10.53 11.06 -24.85
C ASP A 102 -11.55 12.01 -25.48
N ILE A 103 -11.08 12.98 -26.29
CA ILE A 103 -11.97 13.99 -26.89
C ILE A 103 -12.98 13.39 -27.88
N THR A 104 -12.73 12.19 -28.40
CA THR A 104 -13.66 11.49 -29.31
C THR A 104 -14.64 10.60 -28.54
N ASN A 105 -14.57 10.55 -27.20
CA ASN A 105 -15.39 9.67 -26.37
C ASN A 105 -16.07 10.44 -25.23
N GLU A 106 -17.35 10.76 -25.44
CA GLU A 106 -18.23 11.46 -24.49
C GLU A 106 -18.36 10.74 -23.13
N GLU A 107 -18.39 9.40 -23.10
CA GLU A 107 -18.49 8.62 -21.85
C GLU A 107 -17.24 8.80 -20.98
N SER A 108 -16.07 8.85 -21.61
CA SER A 108 -14.81 9.10 -20.91
C SER A 108 -14.76 10.49 -20.27
N PHE A 109 -15.39 11.49 -20.91
CA PHE A 109 -15.53 12.85 -20.38
C PHE A 109 -16.51 12.91 -19.21
N ASN A 110 -17.66 12.24 -19.32
CA ASN A 110 -18.65 12.19 -18.24
C ASN A 110 -18.08 11.52 -16.97
N ALA A 111 -17.21 10.53 -17.12
CA ALA A 111 -16.56 9.84 -16.00
C ALA A 111 -15.53 10.71 -15.25
N VAL A 112 -15.10 11.86 -15.80
CA VAL A 112 -14.09 12.74 -15.18
C VAL A 112 -14.50 13.19 -13.78
N GLN A 113 -15.78 13.50 -13.55
CA GLN A 113 -16.27 13.94 -12.24
C GLN A 113 -16.14 12.83 -11.19
N ASP A 114 -16.47 11.58 -11.55
CA ASP A 114 -16.31 10.44 -10.66
C ASP A 114 -14.84 10.19 -10.32
N TRP A 115 -13.96 10.28 -11.33
CA TRP A 115 -12.52 10.15 -11.11
C TRP A 115 -11.97 11.26 -10.22
N CYS A 116 -12.39 12.50 -10.42
CA CYS A 116 -12.00 13.63 -9.58
C CYS A 116 -12.47 13.42 -8.13
N THR A 117 -13.71 12.95 -7.94
CA THR A 117 -14.26 12.62 -6.60
C THR A 117 -13.41 11.54 -5.93
N GLN A 118 -13.02 10.49 -6.66
CA GLN A 118 -12.15 9.45 -6.11
C GLN A 118 -10.76 9.96 -5.74
N ILE A 119 -10.16 10.81 -6.57
CA ILE A 119 -8.88 11.43 -6.23
C ILE A 119 -9.03 12.22 -4.93
N LYS A 120 -10.07 13.05 -4.81
CA LYS A 120 -10.33 13.82 -3.58
C LYS A 120 -10.57 12.93 -2.34
N MET A 121 -11.20 11.77 -2.51
CA MET A 121 -11.48 10.86 -1.38
C MET A 121 -10.27 10.04 -0.91
N TYR A 122 -9.36 9.65 -1.82
CA TYR A 122 -8.31 8.66 -1.53
C TYR A 122 -6.88 9.19 -1.67
N SER A 123 -6.69 10.41 -2.16
CA SER A 123 -5.36 11.03 -2.29
C SER A 123 -5.04 11.92 -1.09
N TRP A 124 -3.84 12.51 -1.11
CA TRP A 124 -3.39 13.45 -0.08
C TRP A 124 -4.07 14.82 -0.30
N ASP A 125 -4.41 15.55 0.77
CA ASP A 125 -5.11 16.85 0.69
C ASP A 125 -4.41 17.89 -0.22
N ASN A 126 -3.10 17.73 -0.42
CA ASN A 126 -2.27 18.59 -1.27
C ASN A 126 -1.93 18.00 -2.64
N ALA A 127 -2.57 16.91 -3.07
CA ALA A 127 -2.37 16.37 -4.39
C ALA A 127 -2.83 17.35 -5.48
N GLN A 128 -1.98 17.56 -6.49
CA GLN A 128 -2.29 18.45 -7.62
C GLN A 128 -2.90 17.64 -8.76
N VAL A 129 -3.93 18.18 -9.41
CA VAL A 129 -4.62 17.47 -10.49
C VAL A 129 -4.66 18.36 -11.72
N VAL A 130 -4.25 17.83 -12.86
CA VAL A 130 -4.38 18.46 -14.18
C VAL A 130 -5.33 17.61 -15.01
N LEU A 131 -6.33 18.27 -15.62
CA LEU A 131 -7.27 17.64 -16.54
C LEU A 131 -6.71 17.66 -17.96
N VAL A 132 -6.75 16.52 -18.64
CA VAL A 132 -6.22 16.33 -19.99
C VAL A 132 -7.27 15.73 -20.92
N GLY A 133 -7.62 16.46 -21.98
CA GLY A 133 -8.34 15.94 -23.13
C GLY A 133 -7.36 15.40 -24.17
N ASN A 134 -7.22 14.08 -24.28
CA ASN A 134 -6.26 13.46 -25.18
C ASN A 134 -6.88 13.14 -26.56
N LYS A 135 -6.00 12.96 -27.56
CA LYS A 135 -6.30 12.69 -28.98
C LYS A 135 -6.84 13.90 -29.75
N CYS A 136 -6.35 15.11 -29.44
CA CYS A 136 -6.72 16.32 -30.19
C CYS A 136 -6.31 16.31 -31.67
N ASP A 137 -5.49 15.34 -32.09
CA ASP A 137 -5.21 15.06 -33.51
C ASP A 137 -6.42 14.49 -34.28
N LEU A 138 -7.44 13.98 -33.58
CA LEU A 138 -8.65 13.41 -34.16
C LEU A 138 -9.82 14.40 -34.22
N GLU A 139 -9.57 15.60 -34.75
CA GLU A 139 -10.54 16.71 -34.79
C GLU A 139 -11.84 16.35 -35.52
N GLN A 140 -11.78 15.48 -36.52
CA GLN A 140 -12.96 15.06 -37.29
C GLN A 140 -13.91 14.15 -36.49
N ASP A 141 -13.39 13.42 -35.49
CA ASP A 141 -14.13 12.50 -34.64
C ASP A 141 -14.45 13.10 -33.26
N ARG A 142 -14.23 14.41 -33.10
CA ARG A 142 -14.39 15.12 -31.83
C ARG A 142 -15.85 15.05 -31.35
N ALA A 143 -16.03 14.48 -30.15
CA ALA A 143 -17.30 14.47 -29.43
C ALA A 143 -17.37 15.59 -28.37
N VAL A 144 -16.22 15.94 -27.79
CA VAL A 144 -16.10 16.94 -26.72
C VAL A 144 -15.32 18.14 -27.23
N THR A 145 -15.94 19.32 -27.24
CA THR A 145 -15.26 20.57 -27.64
C THR A 145 -14.28 21.03 -26.58
N GLU A 146 -13.24 21.75 -27.00
CA GLU A 146 -12.26 22.33 -26.09
C GLU A 146 -12.93 23.22 -25.03
N GLU A 147 -13.96 24.01 -25.39
CA GLU A 147 -14.68 24.83 -24.41
C GLU A 147 -15.48 24.00 -23.39
N ARG A 148 -15.93 22.79 -23.75
CA ARG A 148 -16.57 21.89 -22.77
C ARG A 148 -15.55 21.33 -21.79
N GLY A 149 -14.39 20.90 -22.30
CA GLY A 149 -13.25 20.47 -21.48
C GLY A 149 -12.82 21.54 -20.49
N LYS A 150 -12.58 22.76 -20.99
CA LYS A 150 -12.20 23.92 -20.19
C LYS A 150 -13.24 24.30 -19.15
N ARG A 151 -14.53 24.36 -19.53
CA ARG A 151 -15.62 24.66 -18.58
C ARG A 151 -15.69 23.65 -17.44
N LEU A 152 -15.52 22.36 -17.72
CA LEU A 152 -15.50 21.34 -16.67
C LEU A 152 -14.28 21.51 -15.74
N ALA A 153 -13.12 21.81 -16.30
CA ALA A 153 -11.91 22.08 -15.53
C ALA A 153 -12.10 23.28 -14.59
N ASP A 154 -12.65 24.39 -15.11
CA ASP A 154 -12.96 25.59 -14.32
C ASP A 154 -13.92 25.28 -13.16
N GLN A 155 -14.96 24.48 -13.42
CA GLN A 155 -15.91 24.02 -12.38
C GLN A 155 -15.25 23.16 -11.30
N LEU A 156 -14.26 22.35 -11.66
CA LEU A 156 -13.54 21.48 -10.75
C LEU A 156 -12.32 22.17 -10.09
N GLY A 157 -11.97 23.37 -10.54
CA GLY A 157 -10.79 24.12 -10.10
C GLY A 157 -9.47 23.50 -10.57
N LEU A 158 -9.43 22.95 -11.79
CA LEU A 158 -8.28 22.22 -12.35
C LEU A 158 -7.69 22.98 -13.54
N GLU A 159 -6.38 22.86 -13.76
CA GLU A 159 -5.78 23.27 -15.04
C GLU A 159 -6.13 22.29 -16.15
N PHE A 160 -6.31 22.80 -17.37
CA PHE A 160 -6.77 22.04 -18.53
C PHE A 160 -5.79 22.11 -19.71
N PHE A 161 -5.54 20.95 -20.32
CA PHE A 161 -4.77 20.84 -21.57
C PHE A 161 -5.48 19.90 -22.54
N GLU A 162 -5.45 20.25 -23.83
CA GLU A 162 -5.62 19.25 -24.89
C GLU A 162 -4.27 18.72 -25.37
N THR A 163 -4.18 17.41 -25.56
CA THR A 163 -2.93 16.73 -25.91
C THR A 163 -3.12 15.73 -27.03
N SER A 164 -2.03 15.43 -27.73
CA SER A 164 -1.93 14.27 -28.61
C SER A 164 -0.67 13.49 -28.28
N ALA A 165 -0.85 12.27 -27.75
CA ALA A 165 0.26 11.33 -27.59
C ALA A 165 0.85 10.91 -28.97
N LYS A 166 0.04 10.93 -30.03
CA LYS A 166 0.45 10.55 -31.38
C LYS A 166 1.32 11.64 -32.03
N GLU A 167 0.84 12.88 -32.05
CA GLU A 167 1.53 14.02 -32.68
C GLU A 167 2.46 14.76 -31.70
N ASN A 168 2.61 14.25 -30.48
CA ASN A 168 3.41 14.84 -29.39
C ASN A 168 3.00 16.27 -29.01
N ILE A 169 1.71 16.58 -29.11
CA ILE A 169 1.16 17.89 -28.77
C ILE A 169 0.94 17.98 -27.26
N ASN A 170 1.54 18.99 -26.62
CA ASN A 170 1.41 19.33 -25.19
C ASN A 170 1.77 18.22 -24.18
N VAL A 171 2.31 17.07 -24.62
CA VAL A 171 2.66 15.95 -23.74
C VAL A 171 3.67 16.39 -22.68
N LYS A 172 4.79 16.99 -23.12
CA LYS A 172 5.83 17.50 -22.20
C LYS A 172 5.31 18.63 -21.33
N SER A 173 4.52 19.54 -21.91
CA SER A 173 3.96 20.72 -21.22
C SER A 173 3.11 20.34 -20.02
N VAL A 174 2.27 19.30 -20.13
CA VAL A 174 1.45 18.79 -19.01
C VAL A 174 2.30 18.34 -17.83
N PHE A 175 3.35 17.53 -18.08
CA PHE A 175 4.23 17.06 -17.01
C PHE A 175 5.03 18.20 -16.39
N GLU A 176 5.58 19.09 -17.21
CA GLU A 176 6.34 20.25 -16.71
C GLU A 176 5.45 21.16 -15.86
N ARG A 177 4.24 21.47 -16.32
CA ARG A 177 3.31 22.30 -15.56
C ARG A 177 2.88 21.65 -14.26
N LEU A 178 2.54 20.35 -14.27
CA LEU A 178 2.21 19.64 -13.03
C LEU A 178 3.36 19.66 -12.02
N VAL A 179 4.60 19.51 -12.49
CA VAL A 179 5.80 19.61 -11.64
C VAL A 179 5.95 21.02 -11.06
N ASP A 180 5.71 22.05 -11.87
CA ASP A 180 5.79 23.45 -11.40
C ASP A 180 4.72 23.74 -10.34
N ILE A 181 3.46 23.33 -10.55
CA ILE A 181 2.38 23.52 -9.56
C ILE A 181 2.74 22.84 -8.24
N ILE A 182 3.30 21.61 -8.30
CA ILE A 182 3.73 20.90 -7.08
C ILE A 182 4.88 21.65 -6.39
N LEU A 183 5.84 22.19 -7.13
CA LEU A 183 6.95 22.98 -6.58
C LEU A 183 6.47 24.30 -5.95
N GLU A 184 5.58 25.03 -6.64
CA GLU A 184 4.96 26.28 -6.16
C GLU A 184 4.22 26.03 -4.84
N LYS A 185 3.41 24.97 -4.79
CA LYS A 185 2.65 24.62 -3.58
C LYS A 185 3.56 24.17 -2.43
N MET A 186 4.71 23.59 -2.74
CA MET A 186 5.74 23.27 -1.75
C MET A 186 6.48 24.50 -1.22
N SER A 187 6.69 25.54 -2.05
CA SER A 187 7.28 26.80 -1.58
C SER A 187 6.31 27.63 -0.73
N ASP A 188 5.04 27.67 -1.08
CA ASP A 188 4.03 28.42 -0.31
C ASP A 188 3.87 27.86 1.12
N ALA A 189 3.96 26.53 1.27
CA ALA A 189 3.97 25.87 2.57
C ALA A 189 5.20 26.19 3.43
N SER A 190 6.32 26.61 2.81
CA SER A 190 7.51 27.05 3.53
C SER A 190 7.48 28.53 3.93
N ASP A 191 6.77 29.39 3.20
CA ASP A 191 6.70 30.83 3.49
C ASP A 191 5.67 31.22 4.57
N GLU A 192 4.66 30.38 4.87
CA GLU A 192 3.82 30.58 6.07
C GLU A 192 4.57 30.33 7.39
N SER A 193 5.75 29.69 7.33
CA SER A 193 6.57 29.37 8.52
C SER A 193 7.60 30.47 8.88
N THR A 194 7.75 31.50 8.04
CA THR A 194 8.80 32.54 8.18
C THR A 194 8.34 33.86 8.83
N ALA A 195 7.09 33.97 9.33
CA ALA A 195 6.63 35.15 10.08
C ALA A 195 7.08 35.23 11.56
N THR A 196 7.86 34.27 12.06
CA THR A 196 8.58 34.37 13.35
C THR A 196 10.02 33.90 13.17
N GLY A 197 10.95 34.85 12.96
CA GLY A 197 12.40 34.59 12.81
C GLY A 197 13.06 34.01 14.06
N GLN A 198 14.30 33.49 14.06
CA GLN A 198 15.43 33.68 13.15
C GLN A 198 16.39 32.46 13.17
N ALA A 199 17.09 32.28 12.02
CA ALA A 199 18.45 31.78 11.79
C ALA A 199 18.87 30.34 12.21
N ASN A 200 18.98 29.43 11.22
CA ASN A 200 20.28 28.95 10.71
C ASN A 200 20.15 27.96 9.52
N ASN A 201 20.69 28.36 8.37
CA ASN A 201 21.21 27.48 7.31
C ASN A 201 22.53 26.83 7.80
N VAL A 202 23.05 25.67 7.37
CA VAL A 202 22.70 24.60 6.43
C VAL A 202 23.72 23.48 6.71
N TYR A 203 23.29 22.22 6.84
CA TYR A 203 24.03 21.02 6.41
C TYR A 203 23.06 19.83 6.27
N GLY A 204 22.80 19.43 5.01
CA GLY A 204 22.59 18.03 4.60
C GLY A 204 21.22 17.37 4.87
N ASN A 205 20.37 17.38 3.84
CA ASN A 205 18.99 16.91 3.76
C ASN A 205 18.65 15.54 4.36
N GLN A 206 17.57 15.56 5.16
CA GLN A 206 16.79 14.46 5.71
C GLN A 206 15.49 14.29 4.89
N PRO A 207 14.84 13.10 4.86
CA PRO A 207 13.58 12.92 4.15
C PRO A 207 12.41 13.51 4.94
N GLY A 208 11.75 14.50 4.32
CA GLY A 208 10.30 14.72 4.34
C GLY A 208 9.68 15.23 5.64
N ALA A 209 9.66 16.55 5.81
CA ALA A 209 8.76 17.22 6.76
C ALA A 209 7.29 17.00 6.36
N TYR A 210 6.52 16.36 7.23
CA TYR A 210 5.06 16.24 7.17
C TYR A 210 4.43 17.34 8.03
N ASN A 211 3.55 18.18 7.46
CA ASN A 211 2.56 19.01 8.16
C ASN A 211 1.70 19.76 7.11
N LYS A 212 0.39 19.96 7.21
CA LYS A 212 -0.64 19.86 8.26
C LYS A 212 -1.94 19.39 7.59
N GLY A 213 -2.63 18.44 8.21
CA GLY A 213 -3.94 17.93 7.76
C GLY A 213 -4.44 16.81 8.67
N THR A 214 -4.17 16.92 9.97
CA THR A 214 -4.71 15.98 10.95
C THR A 214 -6.11 16.43 11.32
N ALA A 215 -7.13 15.75 10.80
CA ALA A 215 -8.39 15.68 11.51
C ALA A 215 -8.06 15.19 12.94
N ARG A 216 -8.37 16.01 13.95
CA ARG A 216 -8.44 15.53 15.34
C ARG A 216 -9.57 14.51 15.38
N LEU A 217 -9.26 13.22 15.24
CA LEU A 217 -10.17 12.15 15.67
C LEU A 217 -10.26 12.24 17.19
N THR A 218 -11.37 12.78 17.69
CA THR A 218 -11.59 13.04 19.12
C THR A 218 -12.07 11.83 19.92
N THR A 219 -12.19 10.66 19.31
CA THR A 219 -12.54 9.41 20.01
C THR A 219 -12.01 8.23 19.20
N MET A 220 -11.57 7.17 19.88
CA MET A 220 -11.20 5.87 19.31
C MET A 220 -12.38 5.25 18.54
N ASP A 221 -12.64 5.75 17.34
CA ASP A 221 -13.67 5.21 16.46
C ASP A 221 -13.03 4.19 15.53
N THR A 222 -13.17 2.90 15.89
CA THR A 222 -12.78 1.79 14.99
C THR A 222 -13.74 1.65 13.82
N SER A 223 -14.85 2.39 13.78
CA SER A 223 -15.88 2.25 12.74
C SER A 223 -15.33 2.52 11.33
N GLU A 224 -14.32 3.37 11.19
CA GLU A 224 -13.69 3.63 9.88
C GLU A 224 -12.99 2.39 9.33
N PHE A 225 -12.32 1.62 10.20
CA PHE A 225 -11.68 0.36 9.82
C PHE A 225 -12.69 -0.78 9.66
N GLU A 226 -13.75 -0.79 10.47
CA GLU A 226 -14.86 -1.73 10.31
C GLU A 226 -15.60 -1.50 8.97
N LYS A 227 -15.64 -0.27 8.46
CA LYS A 227 -16.20 0.08 7.13
C LYS A 227 -15.24 -0.18 5.97
N ASN A 228 -13.92 -0.12 6.21
CA ASN A 228 -12.91 -0.31 5.17
C ASN A 228 -11.69 -1.09 5.69
N SER A 229 -11.84 -2.41 5.77
CA SER A 229 -10.84 -3.34 6.28
C SER A 229 -9.70 -3.68 5.30
N LEU A 230 -9.67 -3.04 4.12
CA LEU A 230 -8.68 -3.33 3.08
C LEU A 230 -7.33 -2.67 3.34
N SER A 231 -7.33 -1.52 4.00
CA SER A 231 -6.14 -0.68 4.18
C SER A 231 -5.71 -0.60 5.64
N ASN A 232 -4.46 -0.18 5.86
CA ASN A 232 -3.98 0.09 7.21
C ASN A 232 -4.57 1.39 7.71
N ILE A 233 -4.94 1.45 8.99
CA ILE A 233 -5.38 2.70 9.64
C ILE A 233 -4.39 3.14 10.71
N ILE A 234 -4.34 4.46 10.94
CA ILE A 234 -3.59 5.06 12.03
C ILE A 234 -4.60 5.67 13.00
N LEU A 235 -4.54 5.26 14.27
CA LEU A 235 -5.32 5.85 15.36
C LEU A 235 -4.39 6.62 16.28
N ARG A 236 -4.85 7.75 16.82
CA ARG A 236 -4.03 8.63 17.66
C ARG A 236 -4.84 9.08 18.87
N SER A 237 -4.18 9.19 20.02
CA SER A 237 -4.74 9.89 21.18
C SER A 237 -4.90 11.39 20.89
N ALA A 238 -5.79 12.05 21.60
CA ALA A 238 -5.95 13.51 21.53
C ALA A 238 -4.72 14.29 22.04
N TYR A 239 -3.85 13.66 22.85
CA TYR A 239 -2.67 14.32 23.42
C TYR A 239 -1.66 14.73 22.35
N VAL A 240 -1.33 16.03 22.30
CA VAL A 240 -0.25 16.58 21.46
C VAL A 240 0.71 17.37 22.36
N PRO A 241 1.99 16.95 22.50
CA PRO A 241 2.93 17.59 23.42
C PRO A 241 3.23 19.08 23.19
N SER A 242 3.02 19.59 21.97
CA SER A 242 3.45 20.94 21.55
C SER A 242 2.75 22.09 22.28
N GLU A 243 1.65 21.84 23.01
CA GLU A 243 0.93 22.88 23.76
C GLU A 243 1.56 23.21 25.14
N ASN A 244 2.51 22.42 25.67
CA ASN A 244 2.88 22.51 27.11
C ASN A 244 4.39 22.52 27.46
N GLY A 245 5.26 23.02 26.55
CA GLY A 245 6.63 23.41 26.89
C GLY A 245 7.69 22.85 25.94
N VAL A 246 8.48 23.76 25.38
CA VAL A 246 9.45 23.53 24.28
C VAL A 246 10.63 22.60 24.68
N ASP A 247 10.78 22.24 25.97
CA ASP A 247 11.92 21.45 26.48
C ASP A 247 11.57 20.08 27.08
N LYS A 248 10.31 19.60 27.00
CA LYS A 248 9.96 18.28 27.56
C LYS A 248 10.42 17.16 26.64
N THR A 249 11.08 16.16 27.21
CA THR A 249 11.49 14.94 26.50
C THR A 249 10.63 13.75 26.89
N PHE A 250 10.32 12.89 25.93
CA PHE A 250 9.40 11.77 26.11
C PHE A 250 10.11 10.42 25.99
N PHE A 251 9.61 9.45 26.76
CA PHE A 251 9.88 8.05 26.53
C PHE A 251 8.83 7.48 25.58
N LEU A 252 9.25 6.59 24.68
CA LEU A 252 8.37 5.90 23.75
C LEU A 252 8.46 4.39 23.97
N GLY A 253 7.33 3.73 24.18
CA GLY A 253 7.22 2.27 24.27
C GLY A 253 6.51 1.71 23.04
N ILE A 254 7.09 0.71 22.39
CA ILE A 254 6.53 0.08 21.20
C ILE A 254 6.29 -1.40 21.47
N ASP A 255 5.08 -1.85 21.18
CA ASP A 255 4.70 -3.26 21.22
C ASP A 255 3.59 -3.55 20.18
N GLU A 256 3.31 -4.84 19.97
CA GLU A 256 2.30 -5.33 19.04
C GLU A 256 1.27 -6.28 19.66
N ALA A 257 0.16 -6.47 18.94
CA ALA A 257 -0.83 -7.49 19.19
C ALA A 257 -1.27 -8.15 17.87
N GLY A 258 -1.64 -9.43 17.93
CA GLY A 258 -2.16 -10.14 16.77
C GLY A 258 -1.09 -10.60 15.78
N ARG A 259 0.15 -10.82 16.20
CA ARG A 259 1.20 -11.35 15.32
C ARG A 259 1.02 -12.81 14.91
N GLY A 260 0.63 -13.68 15.84
CA GLY A 260 0.48 -15.13 15.61
C GLY A 260 -0.82 -15.62 14.95
N PRO A 261 -1.99 -14.99 15.18
CA PRO A 261 -3.26 -15.41 14.58
C PRO A 261 -3.24 -15.52 13.06
N VAL A 262 -3.94 -16.51 12.52
CA VAL A 262 -4.28 -16.62 11.09
C VAL A 262 -5.48 -15.75 10.73
N LEU A 263 -6.25 -15.29 11.72
CA LEU A 263 -7.41 -14.42 11.54
C LEU A 263 -7.15 -12.99 12.06
N GLY A 264 -7.76 -12.01 11.41
CA GLY A 264 -7.83 -10.63 11.87
C GLY A 264 -6.55 -9.81 11.67
N PRO A 265 -6.54 -8.55 12.13
CA PRO A 265 -5.43 -7.62 11.90
C PRO A 265 -4.27 -7.82 12.88
N MET A 266 -3.11 -7.25 12.54
CA MET A 266 -1.98 -7.07 13.45
C MET A 266 -1.93 -5.59 13.84
N VAL A 267 -1.94 -5.29 15.15
CA VAL A 267 -1.96 -3.91 15.65
C VAL A 267 -0.61 -3.61 16.28
N TYR A 268 0.04 -2.54 15.81
CA TYR A 268 1.22 -1.96 16.43
C TYR A 268 0.81 -0.72 17.23
N SER A 269 1.45 -0.50 18.37
CA SER A 269 1.23 0.67 19.20
C SER A 269 2.56 1.34 19.56
N ALA A 270 2.54 2.66 19.65
CA ALA A 270 3.58 3.47 20.25
C ALA A 270 2.95 4.36 21.32
N PHE A 271 3.32 4.12 22.57
CA PHE A 271 2.86 4.88 23.73
C PHE A 271 3.95 5.84 24.19
N PHE A 272 3.60 7.09 24.50
CA PHE A 272 4.55 8.10 24.96
C PHE A 272 4.05 8.89 26.15
N CYS A 273 4.98 9.17 27.07
CA CYS A 273 4.78 10.09 28.18
C CYS A 273 6.11 10.68 28.66
N ASP A 274 6.04 11.74 29.45
CA ASP A 274 7.20 12.32 30.14
C ASP A 274 7.69 11.41 31.28
N GLU A 275 8.97 11.52 31.65
CA GLU A 275 9.61 10.75 32.71
C GLU A 275 8.83 10.82 34.04
N LYS A 276 8.29 11.99 34.37
CA LYS A 276 7.51 12.22 35.60
C LYS A 276 6.18 11.48 35.60
N GLN A 277 5.67 11.09 34.43
CA GLN A 277 4.36 10.45 34.26
C GLN A 277 4.48 8.92 34.20
N LEU A 278 5.70 8.36 34.23
CA LEU A 278 5.91 6.92 34.33
C LEU A 278 5.29 6.33 35.61
N SER A 279 5.19 7.11 36.70
CA SER A 279 4.54 6.66 37.94
C SER A 279 3.05 6.36 37.74
N ILE A 280 2.35 7.14 36.91
CA ILE A 280 0.94 6.88 36.58
C ILE A 280 0.77 5.47 36.01
N LEU A 281 1.67 5.04 35.12
CA LEU A 281 1.62 3.71 34.52
C LEU A 281 1.83 2.59 35.56
N ASN A 282 2.68 2.83 36.55
CA ASN A 282 2.90 1.89 37.65
C ASN A 282 1.67 1.80 38.55
N ASP A 283 1.06 2.94 38.91
CA ASP A 283 -0.11 3.01 39.78
C ASP A 283 -1.35 2.36 39.13
N LEU A 284 -1.48 2.47 37.81
CA LEU A 284 -2.53 1.78 37.04
C LEU A 284 -2.36 0.25 37.01
N GLY A 285 -1.19 -0.26 37.42
CA GLY A 285 -0.88 -1.69 37.41
C GLY A 285 -0.72 -2.23 35.99
N CYS A 286 -0.06 -1.45 35.11
CA CYS A 286 0.10 -1.83 33.71
C CYS A 286 1.09 -3.00 33.51
N ALA A 287 1.82 -3.42 34.53
CA ALA A 287 2.90 -4.42 34.41
C ALA A 287 2.38 -5.80 33.98
N ASP A 288 3.15 -6.45 33.10
CA ASP A 288 2.85 -7.77 32.53
C ASP A 288 1.42 -7.89 31.96
N SER A 289 1.18 -7.07 30.94
CA SER A 289 -0.08 -7.04 30.17
C SER A 289 -0.61 -8.41 29.70
N LYS A 290 0.22 -9.46 29.66
CA LYS A 290 -0.16 -10.83 29.26
C LYS A 290 -0.89 -11.59 30.38
N GLN A 291 -0.68 -11.22 31.64
CA GLN A 291 -1.39 -11.81 32.78
C GLN A 291 -2.71 -11.08 33.10
N LEU A 292 -2.94 -9.91 32.51
CA LEU A 292 -4.15 -9.12 32.73
C LEU A 292 -5.33 -9.71 31.95
N THR A 293 -6.52 -9.71 32.57
CA THR A 293 -7.77 -10.06 31.88
C THR A 293 -8.12 -9.00 30.82
N GLU A 294 -9.00 -9.35 29.87
CA GLU A 294 -9.47 -8.40 28.86
C GLU A 294 -10.18 -7.20 29.49
N GLU A 295 -11.05 -7.44 30.47
CA GLU A 295 -11.77 -6.37 31.18
C GLU A 295 -10.80 -5.44 31.90
N ARG A 296 -9.74 -6.00 32.52
CA ARG A 296 -8.72 -5.20 33.17
C ARG A 296 -7.95 -4.35 32.16
N ARG A 297 -7.55 -4.92 31.02
CA ARG A 297 -6.88 -4.20 29.92
C ARG A 297 -7.75 -3.04 29.41
N SER A 298 -9.04 -3.27 29.19
CA SER A 298 -9.99 -2.24 28.76
C SER A 298 -10.19 -1.15 29.81
N SER A 299 -10.26 -1.51 31.10
CA SER A 299 -10.35 -0.52 32.18
C SER A 299 -9.11 0.38 32.26
N ILE A 300 -7.92 -0.18 32.14
CA ILE A 300 -6.65 0.58 32.15
C ILE A 300 -6.59 1.49 30.92
N PHE A 301 -7.00 1.00 29.76
CA PHE A 301 -7.04 1.78 28.54
C PHE A 301 -7.97 2.99 28.64
N ALA A 302 -9.15 2.83 29.26
CA ALA A 302 -10.05 3.95 29.55
C ALA A 302 -9.42 4.99 30.50
N GLU A 303 -8.58 4.56 31.45
CA GLU A 303 -7.82 5.50 32.29
C GLU A 303 -6.77 6.28 31.49
N TYR A 304 -6.16 5.68 30.44
CA TYR A 304 -5.25 6.44 29.57
C TYR A 304 -5.94 7.62 28.89
N GLU A 305 -7.18 7.42 28.43
CA GLU A 305 -7.98 8.49 27.81
C GLU A 305 -8.38 9.57 28.81
N LYS A 306 -8.60 9.22 30.09
CA LYS A 306 -8.83 10.21 31.15
C LYS A 306 -7.57 11.03 31.47
N HIS A 307 -6.39 10.45 31.29
CA HIS A 307 -5.09 11.11 31.45
C HIS A 307 -4.51 11.64 30.12
N ASN A 308 -5.36 11.97 29.14
CA ASN A 308 -4.98 12.45 27.80
C ASN A 308 -4.26 13.82 27.75
N ASN A 309 -3.99 14.45 28.91
CA ASN A 309 -3.13 15.63 29.01
C ASN A 309 -1.66 15.28 29.28
N HIS A 310 -1.37 14.01 29.55
CA HIS A 310 -0.05 13.51 29.97
C HIS A 310 0.38 12.25 29.24
N LEU A 311 -0.59 11.41 28.87
CA LEU A 311 -0.39 10.13 28.22
C LEU A 311 -0.86 10.23 26.77
N GLY A 312 0.01 9.83 25.84
CA GLY A 312 -0.31 9.76 24.43
C GLY A 312 0.01 8.41 23.83
N PHE A 313 -0.69 8.06 22.75
CA PHE A 313 -0.43 6.85 22.00
C PHE A 313 -0.78 7.03 20.52
N ILE A 314 -0.13 6.23 19.69
CA ILE A 314 -0.39 6.08 18.25
C ILE A 314 -0.49 4.60 17.97
N LEU A 315 -1.54 4.17 17.28
CA LEU A 315 -1.69 2.79 16.84
C LEU A 315 -1.68 2.73 15.32
N LYS A 316 -1.12 1.66 14.79
CA LYS A 316 -1.18 1.28 13.39
C LYS A 316 -1.80 -0.10 13.28
N VAL A 317 -3.00 -0.17 12.70
CA VAL A 317 -3.69 -1.43 12.43
C VAL A 317 -3.31 -1.89 11.03
N LEU A 318 -2.71 -3.08 10.94
CA LEU A 318 -2.32 -3.71 9.68
C LEU A 318 -3.40 -4.72 9.29
N SER A 319 -4.02 -4.52 8.13
CA SER A 319 -5.11 -5.38 7.69
C SER A 319 -4.61 -6.80 7.34
N PRO A 320 -5.40 -7.86 7.59
CA PRO A 320 -5.05 -9.22 7.17
C PRO A 320 -4.84 -9.31 5.65
N HIS A 321 -5.56 -8.49 4.88
CA HIS A 321 -5.36 -8.33 3.43
C HIS A 321 -3.96 -7.77 3.09
N MET A 322 -3.53 -6.68 3.72
CA MET A 322 -2.22 -6.07 3.48
C MET A 322 -1.09 -7.02 3.90
N ILE A 323 -1.25 -7.72 5.03
CA ILE A 323 -0.26 -8.71 5.48
C ILE A 323 -0.13 -9.84 4.44
N SER A 324 -1.26 -10.36 3.95
CA SER A 324 -1.28 -11.46 2.96
C SER A 324 -0.65 -11.05 1.63
N THR A 325 -1.10 -9.92 1.08
CA THR A 325 -0.62 -9.40 -0.20
C THR A 325 0.87 -9.04 -0.15
N SER A 326 1.33 -8.48 0.97
CA SER A 326 2.73 -8.15 1.21
C SER A 326 3.63 -9.38 1.26
N MET A 327 3.21 -10.44 1.97
CA MET A 327 4.03 -11.65 2.14
C MET A 327 4.03 -12.56 0.91
N LEU A 328 2.97 -12.53 0.10
CA LEU A 328 2.83 -13.41 -1.08
C LEU A 328 3.33 -12.75 -2.38
N ARG A 329 3.79 -11.50 -2.35
CA ARG A 329 4.31 -10.80 -3.55
C ARG A 329 5.60 -11.44 -4.08
N ARG A 330 5.91 -11.18 -5.36
CA ARG A 330 7.12 -11.67 -6.05
C ARG A 330 8.40 -11.41 -5.25
N ASP A 331 8.57 -10.16 -4.81
CA ASP A 331 9.68 -9.78 -3.93
C ASP A 331 9.39 -10.16 -2.49
N LYS A 332 10.01 -11.24 -2.00
CA LYS A 332 9.80 -11.78 -0.65
C LYS A 332 9.91 -10.68 0.42
N TYR A 333 8.79 -10.35 1.06
CA TYR A 333 8.71 -9.37 2.14
C TYR A 333 8.04 -10.02 3.34
N ASN A 334 8.89 -10.47 4.26
CA ASN A 334 8.45 -11.33 5.36
C ASN A 334 7.81 -10.51 6.50
N LEU A 335 7.15 -11.21 7.41
CA LEU A 335 6.45 -10.59 8.54
C LEU A 335 7.37 -9.79 9.47
N ASN A 336 8.65 -10.18 9.62
CA ASN A 336 9.59 -9.39 10.44
C ASN A 336 9.86 -8.02 9.82
N ASP A 337 10.00 -7.95 8.49
CA ASP A 337 10.24 -6.66 7.83
C ASP A 337 8.99 -5.77 7.86
N ILE A 338 7.79 -6.35 7.65
CA ILE A 338 6.51 -5.64 7.89
C ILE A 338 6.44 -5.08 9.32
N SER A 339 6.79 -5.90 10.31
CA SER A 339 6.82 -5.52 11.74
C SER A 339 7.80 -4.40 12.02
N HIS A 340 9.04 -4.51 11.52
CA HIS A 340 10.06 -3.48 11.73
C HIS A 340 9.67 -2.15 11.09
N ASP A 341 9.13 -2.17 9.87
CA ASP A 341 8.71 -0.96 9.15
C ASP A 341 7.52 -0.29 9.85
N ALA A 342 6.58 -1.07 10.39
CA ALA A 342 5.48 -0.55 11.19
C ALA A 342 5.95 0.20 12.45
N ALA A 343 6.92 -0.36 13.17
CA ALA A 343 7.49 0.30 14.34
C ALA A 343 8.31 1.55 13.98
N LEU A 344 9.10 1.50 12.92
CA LEU A 344 9.85 2.67 12.42
C LEU A 344 8.91 3.80 12.03
N GLU A 345 7.80 3.49 11.36
CA GLU A 345 6.77 4.47 11.02
C GLU A 345 6.12 5.05 12.28
N LEU A 346 5.80 4.25 13.29
CA LEU A 346 5.24 4.77 14.54
C LEU A 346 6.17 5.76 15.26
N ILE A 347 7.49 5.51 15.24
CA ILE A 347 8.47 6.47 15.77
C ILE A 347 8.40 7.78 14.98
N GLN A 348 8.36 7.70 13.64
CA GLN A 348 8.24 8.88 12.78
C GLN A 348 6.95 9.65 13.09
N LEU A 349 5.81 8.95 13.18
CA LEU A 349 4.50 9.56 13.45
C LEU A 349 4.44 10.25 14.81
N ALA A 350 5.21 9.81 15.81
CA ALA A 350 5.36 10.48 17.09
C ALA A 350 6.21 11.75 16.96
N LEU A 351 7.33 11.68 16.25
CA LEU A 351 8.18 12.85 15.97
C LEU A 351 7.40 13.92 15.20
N ASP A 352 6.61 13.52 14.20
CA ASP A 352 5.78 14.42 13.38
C ASP A 352 4.68 15.10 14.22
N GLN A 353 4.22 14.47 15.30
CA GLN A 353 3.30 15.07 16.29
C GLN A 353 3.99 16.04 17.27
N GLY A 354 5.29 16.30 17.10
CA GLY A 354 6.08 17.14 18.01
C GLY A 354 6.49 16.43 19.31
N VAL A 355 6.43 15.09 19.37
CA VAL A 355 6.96 14.34 20.51
C VAL A 355 8.49 14.37 20.45
N ASN A 356 9.12 15.10 21.37
CA ASN A 356 10.59 15.12 21.48
C ASN A 356 11.09 13.84 22.17
N VAL A 357 11.32 12.78 21.41
CA VAL A 357 11.65 11.44 21.93
C VAL A 357 13.10 11.36 22.42
N LYS A 358 13.29 11.14 23.73
CA LYS A 358 14.61 10.92 24.37
C LYS A 358 15.08 9.48 24.23
N GLN A 359 14.19 8.52 24.47
CA GLN A 359 14.52 7.11 24.41
C GLN A 359 13.31 6.26 23.99
N VAL A 360 13.58 5.27 23.13
CA VAL A 360 12.60 4.29 22.63
C VAL A 360 12.90 2.93 23.25
N PHE A 361 11.86 2.27 23.74
CA PHE A 361 11.85 0.90 24.22
C PHE A 361 10.97 0.06 23.31
N VAL A 362 11.47 -1.06 22.80
CA VAL A 362 10.73 -1.91 21.85
C VAL A 362 10.78 -3.36 22.31
N ASP A 363 9.62 -4.03 22.33
CA ASP A 363 9.57 -5.49 22.46
C ASP A 363 9.94 -6.17 21.13
N THR A 364 10.64 -7.29 21.22
CA THR A 364 10.95 -8.09 20.04
C THR A 364 10.88 -9.57 20.32
N VAL A 365 10.43 -10.32 19.32
CA VAL A 365 10.58 -11.79 19.27
C VAL A 365 11.90 -12.22 18.63
N GLY A 366 12.52 -11.32 17.87
CA GLY A 366 13.72 -11.59 17.06
C GLY A 366 15.03 -11.27 17.77
N ASP A 367 16.06 -11.02 16.97
CA ASP A 367 17.36 -10.53 17.44
C ASP A 367 17.24 -9.04 17.86
N PRO A 368 17.44 -8.72 19.16
CA PRO A 368 17.33 -7.35 19.63
C PRO A 368 18.38 -6.41 19.04
N ASP A 369 19.61 -6.87 18.83
CA ASP A 369 20.70 -6.03 18.34
C ASP A 369 20.50 -5.66 16.88
N LYS A 370 20.10 -6.62 16.05
CA LYS A 370 19.77 -6.37 14.63
C LYS A 370 18.64 -5.34 14.51
N TYR A 371 17.62 -5.46 15.34
CA TYR A 371 16.49 -4.54 15.31
C TYR A 371 16.87 -3.16 15.85
N ALA A 372 17.59 -3.10 16.96
CA ALA A 372 18.09 -1.84 17.53
C ALA A 372 18.97 -1.09 16.52
N ASN A 373 19.83 -1.80 15.77
CA ASN A 373 20.68 -1.20 14.73
C ASN A 373 19.86 -0.62 13.57
N LYS A 374 18.78 -1.29 13.14
CA LYS A 374 17.85 -0.74 12.14
C LYS A 374 17.23 0.58 12.61
N ILE A 375 16.78 0.64 13.87
CA ILE A 375 16.19 1.86 14.44
C ILE A 375 17.24 2.97 14.58
N ARG A 376 18.44 2.66 15.12
CA ARG A 376 19.54 3.62 15.26
C ARG A 376 20.02 4.17 13.92
N ALA A 377 20.05 3.35 12.88
CA ALA A 377 20.41 3.80 11.53
C ALA A 377 19.45 4.88 11.01
N ARG A 378 18.17 4.80 11.34
CA ARG A 378 17.16 5.78 10.94
C ARG A 378 17.07 6.98 11.89
N TYR A 379 17.27 6.75 13.19
CA TYR A 379 17.11 7.73 14.27
C TYR A 379 18.36 7.81 15.17
N PRO A 380 19.50 8.32 14.67
CA PRO A 380 20.77 8.24 15.38
C PRO A 380 20.83 9.09 16.66
N LYS A 381 19.96 10.09 16.80
CA LYS A 381 19.88 10.99 17.97
C LYS A 381 19.04 10.41 19.11
N ILE A 382 18.27 9.36 18.86
CA ILE A 382 17.36 8.76 19.85
C ILE A 382 18.06 7.58 20.51
N LYS A 383 18.01 7.50 21.84
CA LYS A 383 18.50 6.32 22.54
C LYS A 383 17.54 5.14 22.29
N VAL A 384 18.07 4.01 21.81
CA VAL A 384 17.25 2.84 21.47
C VAL A 384 17.60 1.66 22.38
N THR A 385 16.57 1.12 23.01
CA THR A 385 16.61 -0.12 23.79
C THR A 385 15.62 -1.11 23.20
N VAL A 386 16.12 -2.21 22.66
CA VAL A 386 15.30 -3.33 22.19
C VAL A 386 15.63 -4.53 23.08
N SER A 387 14.61 -5.20 23.57
CA SER A 387 14.78 -6.38 24.42
C SER A 387 13.64 -7.35 24.23
N LYS A 388 13.88 -8.63 24.52
CA LYS A 388 12.80 -9.62 24.61
C LYS A 388 12.06 -9.43 25.93
N LYS A 389 10.73 -9.58 25.92
CA LYS A 389 9.88 -9.37 27.10
C LYS A 389 9.99 -7.93 27.64
N ALA A 390 10.14 -6.97 26.74
CA ALA A 390 10.25 -5.57 27.11
C ALA A 390 9.00 -5.06 27.85
N ASP A 391 7.84 -5.65 27.58
CA ASP A 391 6.58 -5.43 28.29
C ASP A 391 6.64 -5.76 29.78
N SER A 392 7.42 -6.77 30.18
CA SER A 392 7.64 -7.08 31.60
C SER A 392 8.69 -6.19 32.26
N LEU A 393 9.57 -5.54 31.47
CA LEU A 393 10.71 -4.77 31.96
C LEU A 393 10.42 -3.27 32.05
N TYR A 394 9.59 -2.76 31.13
CA TYR A 394 9.38 -1.33 30.94
C TYR A 394 7.88 -1.01 30.96
N PRO A 395 7.38 -0.25 31.96
CA PRO A 395 5.97 0.11 32.06
C PRO A 395 5.41 0.78 30.80
N ILE A 396 6.24 1.58 30.11
CA ILE A 396 5.87 2.25 28.86
C ILE A 396 5.61 1.27 27.71
N VAL A 397 6.35 0.15 27.65
CA VAL A 397 6.13 -0.90 26.66
C VAL A 397 4.89 -1.70 27.03
N SER A 398 4.68 -1.97 28.32
CA SER A 398 3.44 -2.62 28.78
C SER A 398 2.19 -1.79 28.52
N ALA A 399 2.27 -0.46 28.65
CA ALA A 399 1.16 0.43 28.28
C ALA A 399 0.86 0.35 26.77
N SER A 400 1.90 0.31 25.94
CA SER A 400 1.75 0.11 24.50
C SER A 400 1.15 -1.24 24.14
N SER A 401 1.56 -2.29 24.84
CA SER A 401 1.01 -3.65 24.75
C SER A 401 -0.50 -3.68 25.01
N ILE A 402 -0.95 -3.00 26.06
CA ILE A 402 -2.37 -2.88 26.43
C ILE A 402 -3.14 -2.19 25.30
N CYS A 403 -2.63 -1.06 24.79
CA CYS A 403 -3.26 -0.34 23.68
C CYS A 403 -3.45 -1.21 22.44
N ALA A 404 -2.37 -1.88 21.99
CA ALA A 404 -2.44 -2.75 20.82
C ALA A 404 -3.45 -3.90 21.00
N LYS A 405 -3.49 -4.47 22.20
CA LYS A 405 -4.37 -5.59 22.55
C LYS A 405 -5.85 -5.19 22.59
N VAL A 406 -6.19 -4.13 23.31
CA VAL A 406 -7.57 -3.66 23.45
C VAL A 406 -8.16 -3.32 22.08
N VAL A 407 -7.42 -2.54 21.27
CA VAL A 407 -7.88 -2.14 19.93
C VAL A 407 -8.00 -3.35 19.00
N ARG A 408 -7.05 -4.29 19.05
CA ARG A 408 -7.14 -5.52 18.24
C ARG A 408 -8.36 -6.35 18.63
N ASP A 409 -8.59 -6.53 19.93
CA ASP A 409 -9.69 -7.36 20.43
C ASP A 409 -11.06 -6.72 20.08
N GLN A 410 -11.20 -5.40 20.22
CA GLN A 410 -12.37 -4.65 19.75
C GLN A 410 -12.64 -4.81 18.25
N ILE A 411 -11.62 -4.62 17.42
CA ILE A 411 -11.74 -4.74 15.96
C ILE A 411 -12.17 -6.16 15.57
N VAL A 412 -11.60 -7.18 16.21
CA VAL A 412 -11.94 -8.58 15.92
C VAL A 412 -13.38 -8.89 16.36
N GLN A 413 -13.79 -8.44 17.55
CA GLN A 413 -15.15 -8.64 18.06
C GLN A 413 -16.23 -8.01 17.18
N ASN A 414 -15.95 -6.83 16.64
CA ASN A 414 -16.88 -6.09 15.78
C ASN A 414 -16.71 -6.41 14.28
N TRP A 415 -15.80 -7.32 13.92
CA TRP A 415 -15.49 -7.58 12.52
C TRP A 415 -16.69 -8.19 11.79
N LYS A 416 -17.17 -7.50 10.74
CA LYS A 416 -18.16 -8.04 9.81
C LYS A 416 -17.46 -8.57 8.57
N ILE A 417 -17.79 -9.81 8.20
CA ILE A 417 -17.25 -10.42 6.99
C ILE A 417 -18.21 -10.08 5.86
N ASP A 418 -17.93 -9.02 5.10
CA ASP A 418 -18.80 -8.56 4.00
C ASP A 418 -19.07 -9.65 2.96
N GLU A 419 -18.16 -10.61 2.86
CA GLU A 419 -18.25 -11.77 1.98
C GLU A 419 -19.22 -12.87 2.45
N PHE A 420 -19.80 -12.76 3.64
CA PHE A 420 -20.74 -13.74 4.17
C PHE A 420 -22.18 -13.28 4.05
N ASP A 421 -23.05 -14.20 3.63
CA ASP A 421 -24.50 -14.06 3.78
C ASP A 421 -24.92 -14.07 5.27
N GLU A 422 -26.16 -13.70 5.55
CA GLU A 422 -26.68 -13.61 6.92
C GLU A 422 -26.55 -14.92 7.72
N GLU A 423 -26.65 -16.08 7.04
CA GLU A 423 -26.49 -17.38 7.68
C GLU A 423 -25.03 -17.61 8.13
N LYS A 424 -24.06 -17.29 7.27
CA LYS A 424 -22.63 -17.45 7.56
C LYS A 424 -22.07 -16.43 8.55
N GLN A 425 -22.73 -15.28 8.76
CA GLN A 425 -22.33 -14.32 9.81
C GLN A 425 -22.36 -14.93 11.22
N SER A 426 -23.15 -15.98 11.43
CA SER A 426 -23.26 -16.65 12.74
C SER A 426 -22.10 -17.59 13.08
N ILE A 427 -21.19 -17.86 12.11
CA ILE A 427 -20.08 -18.79 12.30
C ILE A 427 -19.07 -18.19 13.28
N LYS A 428 -18.87 -18.89 14.40
CA LYS A 428 -17.88 -18.49 15.41
C LYS A 428 -16.46 -18.83 14.94
N TYR A 429 -15.60 -17.82 14.88
CA TYR A 429 -14.22 -17.95 14.42
C TYR A 429 -13.20 -18.35 15.49
N GLY A 430 -13.58 -18.38 16.77
CA GLY A 430 -12.71 -18.79 17.88
C GLY A 430 -11.60 -17.79 18.19
N SER A 431 -10.44 -18.28 18.64
CA SER A 431 -9.32 -17.42 19.07
C SER A 431 -8.59 -16.70 17.92
N GLY A 432 -8.76 -17.18 16.69
CA GLY A 432 -8.01 -16.78 15.51
C GLY A 432 -6.62 -17.41 15.39
N TYR A 433 -6.17 -18.21 16.36
CA TYR A 433 -4.88 -18.90 16.29
C TYR A 433 -4.97 -20.22 15.50
N PRO A 434 -3.94 -20.56 14.69
CA PRO A 434 -3.95 -21.80 13.91
C PRO A 434 -4.14 -23.09 14.72
N GLY A 435 -3.76 -23.09 15.99
CA GLY A 435 -3.87 -24.25 16.88
C GLY A 435 -5.27 -24.50 17.43
N ASP A 436 -6.13 -23.47 17.46
CA ASP A 436 -7.45 -23.53 18.08
C ASP A 436 -8.45 -24.35 17.25
N PRO A 437 -9.11 -25.36 17.82
CA PRO A 437 -10.10 -26.18 17.12
C PRO A 437 -11.23 -25.38 16.49
N GLN A 438 -11.70 -24.31 17.15
CA GLN A 438 -12.79 -23.48 16.62
C GLN A 438 -12.32 -22.65 15.42
N THR A 439 -11.12 -22.08 15.50
CA THR A 439 -10.48 -21.39 14.36
C THR A 439 -10.30 -22.31 13.15
N LYS A 440 -9.84 -23.56 13.36
CA LYS A 440 -9.71 -24.53 12.26
C LYS A 440 -11.05 -24.87 11.62
N ARG A 441 -12.09 -25.03 12.44
CA ARG A 441 -13.45 -25.27 11.97
C ARG A 441 -13.97 -24.11 11.14
N PHE A 442 -13.79 -22.88 11.62
CA PHE A 442 -14.14 -21.67 10.88
C PHE A 442 -13.45 -21.61 9.53
N LEU A 443 -12.13 -21.91 9.44
CA LEU A 443 -11.45 -21.96 8.15
C LEU A 443 -12.09 -22.99 7.20
N ILE A 444 -12.40 -24.19 7.71
CA ILE A 444 -13.04 -25.22 6.89
C ILE A 444 -14.44 -24.82 6.40
N GLU A 445 -15.22 -24.11 7.22
CA GLU A 445 -16.60 -23.72 6.91
C GLU A 445 -16.69 -22.40 6.10
N SER A 446 -15.67 -21.55 6.18
CA SER A 446 -15.62 -20.24 5.52
C SER A 446 -15.03 -20.24 4.11
N ILE A 447 -14.37 -21.34 3.72
CA ILE A 447 -13.64 -21.39 2.45
C ILE A 447 -14.58 -21.61 1.26
N ASP A 448 -14.40 -20.79 0.24
CA ASP A 448 -14.99 -20.94 -1.08
C ASP A 448 -14.06 -21.72 -2.01
N GLN A 449 -14.62 -22.60 -2.84
CA GLN A 449 -13.81 -23.47 -3.73
C GLN A 449 -13.08 -22.68 -4.82
N ILE A 450 -13.64 -21.55 -5.23
CA ILE A 450 -13.05 -20.68 -6.24
C ILE A 450 -12.23 -19.65 -5.44
N PHE A 451 -12.88 -18.75 -4.71
CA PHE A 451 -12.25 -17.55 -4.15
C PHE A 451 -11.36 -17.77 -2.91
N GLY A 452 -11.36 -18.97 -2.34
CA GLY A 452 -10.61 -19.26 -1.11
C GLY A 452 -11.28 -18.63 0.11
N PHE A 453 -10.52 -17.87 0.90
CA PHE A 453 -11.01 -17.33 2.18
C PHE A 453 -11.60 -15.91 2.08
N PRO A 454 -12.42 -15.49 3.05
CA PRO A 454 -12.74 -14.07 3.20
C PRO A 454 -11.50 -13.25 3.61
N LYS A 455 -11.54 -11.93 3.39
CA LYS A 455 -10.42 -11.00 3.71
C LYS A 455 -9.95 -11.03 5.16
N PHE A 456 -10.81 -11.49 6.07
CA PHE A 456 -10.49 -11.65 7.49
C PHE A 456 -9.38 -12.69 7.73
N VAL A 457 -9.17 -13.63 6.81
CA VAL A 457 -8.13 -14.67 6.89
C VAL A 457 -6.83 -14.17 6.28
N ARG A 458 -5.71 -14.49 6.93
CA ARG A 458 -4.37 -14.23 6.41
C ARG A 458 -3.89 -15.39 5.55
N PHE A 459 -3.96 -15.22 4.24
CA PHE A 459 -3.63 -16.25 3.24
C PHE A 459 -2.16 -16.68 3.27
N SER A 460 -1.27 -15.81 3.77
CA SER A 460 0.16 -16.10 3.88
C SER A 460 0.53 -17.07 5.00
N TRP A 461 -0.43 -17.46 5.86
CA TRP A 461 -0.20 -18.47 6.88
C TRP A 461 -0.27 -19.86 6.28
N SER A 462 0.71 -20.71 6.59
CA SER A 462 0.78 -22.09 6.08
C SER A 462 -0.47 -22.90 6.34
N THR A 463 -1.17 -22.67 7.47
CA THR A 463 -2.45 -23.32 7.77
C THR A 463 -3.55 -22.93 6.78
N ALA A 464 -3.60 -21.67 6.35
CA ALA A 464 -4.55 -21.23 5.33
C ALA A 464 -4.13 -21.76 3.95
N SER A 465 -2.84 -21.63 3.58
CA SER A 465 -2.32 -22.12 2.30
C SER A 465 -2.58 -23.61 2.10
N ALA A 466 -2.32 -24.44 3.13
CA ALA A 466 -2.58 -25.87 3.06
C ALA A 466 -4.06 -26.23 2.89
N ILE A 467 -4.99 -25.42 3.42
CA ILE A 467 -6.43 -25.66 3.22
C ILE A 467 -6.82 -25.28 1.78
N ILE A 468 -6.30 -24.16 1.25
CA ILE A 468 -6.53 -23.75 -0.14
C ILE A 468 -6.05 -24.83 -1.11
N GLU A 469 -4.84 -25.34 -0.94
CA GLU A 469 -4.26 -26.40 -1.78
C GLU A 469 -5.11 -27.68 -1.83
N ASN A 470 -5.78 -28.01 -0.71
CA ASN A 470 -6.56 -29.24 -0.59
C ASN A 470 -8.05 -29.09 -0.97
N LYS A 471 -8.62 -27.88 -0.82
CA LYS A 471 -10.07 -27.66 -0.94
C LYS A 471 -10.49 -26.72 -2.06
N CYS A 472 -9.59 -25.88 -2.55
CA CYS A 472 -9.89 -24.96 -3.64
C CYS A 472 -9.45 -25.55 -4.97
N ILE A 473 -10.01 -25.00 -6.04
CA ILE A 473 -9.55 -25.26 -7.40
C ILE A 473 -8.08 -24.84 -7.50
N LYS A 474 -7.26 -25.70 -8.11
CA LYS A 474 -5.84 -25.41 -8.29
C LYS A 474 -5.69 -24.19 -9.19
N VAL A 475 -5.01 -23.18 -8.67
CA VAL A 475 -4.60 -21.99 -9.43
C VAL A 475 -3.11 -22.08 -9.68
N THR A 476 -2.69 -21.83 -10.92
CA THR A 476 -1.28 -21.73 -11.32
C THR A 476 -0.95 -20.28 -11.62
N TRP A 477 0.13 -19.79 -11.04
CA TRP A 477 0.65 -18.45 -11.27
C TRP A 477 1.86 -18.51 -12.20
N ASP A 478 2.10 -17.43 -12.97
CA ASP A 478 3.23 -17.33 -13.89
C ASP A 478 4.60 -17.59 -13.20
N ASP A 479 4.67 -17.33 -11.89
CA ASP A 479 5.90 -17.47 -11.10
C ASP A 479 6.08 -18.90 -10.51
N ASP A 480 5.06 -19.77 -10.59
CA ASP A 480 5.11 -21.15 -10.07
C ASP A 480 6.04 -22.04 -10.93
N GLU A 481 6.33 -21.62 -12.16
CA GLU A 481 7.28 -22.31 -13.05
C GLU A 481 8.75 -22.05 -12.65
N ASP A 482 9.06 -20.87 -12.08
CA ASP A 482 10.42 -20.50 -11.66
C ASP A 482 10.84 -21.17 -10.33
N GLU A 483 9.91 -21.40 -9.39
CA GLU A 483 10.21 -22.14 -8.14
C GLU A 483 10.41 -23.65 -8.36
N ASN A 484 9.78 -24.24 -9.41
CA ASN A 484 9.98 -25.63 -9.79
C ASN A 484 11.30 -25.90 -10.53
N ALA A 485 11.96 -24.85 -11.06
CA ALA A 485 13.28 -24.95 -11.67
C ALA A 485 14.40 -25.00 -10.62
N THR A 486 14.22 -24.32 -9.49
CA THR A 486 15.23 -24.24 -8.40
C THR A 486 15.19 -25.42 -7.43
N SER A 487 14.08 -26.16 -7.37
CA SER A 487 13.89 -27.30 -6.46
C SER A 487 14.28 -28.67 -7.05
N LYS A 488 14.61 -28.76 -8.36
CA LYS A 488 15.01 -30.03 -9.01
C LYS A 488 16.44 -30.53 -8.71
N ASN A 489 17.24 -29.78 -7.94
CA ASN A 489 18.62 -30.18 -7.60
C ASN A 489 18.83 -30.76 -6.20
N ALA A 490 17.75 -31.12 -5.48
CA ALA A 490 17.89 -31.83 -4.21
C ALA A 490 17.10 -33.14 -4.18
N THR A 491 17.88 -34.24 -4.17
CA THR A 491 17.56 -35.58 -3.65
C THR A 491 16.93 -36.64 -4.60
N LYS A 492 17.74 -37.66 -4.84
CA LYS A 492 17.50 -38.92 -5.59
C LYS A 492 16.47 -39.85 -4.93
N LYS A 493 15.94 -40.74 -5.80
CA LYS A 493 15.36 -42.09 -5.61
C LYS A 493 13.88 -42.16 -5.17
N ARG A 494 13.03 -42.47 -6.14
CA ARG A 494 12.21 -43.71 -6.13
C ARG A 494 11.76 -44.07 -7.55
N LYS A 495 11.82 -45.38 -7.82
CA LYS A 495 11.45 -46.05 -9.08
C LYS A 495 9.93 -46.04 -9.26
N SER A 496 9.48 -45.89 -10.49
CA SER A 496 8.30 -46.56 -11.02
C SER A 496 8.39 -46.67 -12.52
N GLU A 497 7.94 -47.82 -13.01
CA GLU A 497 8.25 -48.45 -14.29
C GLU A 497 7.57 -47.79 -15.50
N VAL A 498 8.26 -47.99 -16.62
CA VAL A 498 7.88 -47.66 -17.99
C VAL A 498 6.87 -48.70 -18.48
N ILE A 499 5.79 -48.23 -19.11
CA ILE A 499 5.09 -48.98 -20.15
C ILE A 499 5.10 -48.10 -21.40
N GLU A 500 6.01 -48.42 -22.31
CA GLU A 500 5.99 -47.99 -23.70
C GLU A 500 4.96 -48.81 -24.46
N THR A 501 4.18 -48.13 -25.32
CA THR A 501 3.67 -48.77 -26.53
C THR A 501 3.90 -47.85 -27.72
N THR A 502 4.77 -48.33 -28.60
CA THR A 502 5.30 -47.71 -29.81
C THR A 502 4.36 -47.91 -31.01
N THR A 503 4.33 -46.96 -31.95
CA THR A 503 4.22 -47.15 -33.42
C THR A 503 4.41 -45.76 -34.10
N THR A 504 5.62 -45.39 -34.57
CA THR A 504 6.10 -45.38 -35.99
C THR A 504 5.07 -44.84 -37.00
N THR A 505 5.31 -43.87 -37.91
CA THR A 505 6.54 -43.51 -38.66
C THR A 505 6.35 -42.22 -39.52
N THR A 506 7.46 -41.50 -39.78
CA THR A 506 7.83 -40.78 -41.04
C THR A 506 7.39 -39.31 -41.33
N THR A 507 8.36 -38.41 -41.11
CA THR A 507 8.87 -37.32 -41.98
C THR A 507 7.95 -36.22 -42.51
N THR A 508 8.12 -34.99 -42.00
CA THR A 508 8.47 -33.80 -42.81
C THR A 508 8.95 -32.64 -41.92
N LYS A 509 10.22 -32.26 -42.08
CA LYS A 509 10.72 -30.94 -41.66
C LYS A 509 10.32 -29.93 -42.73
N THR A 510 9.37 -29.05 -42.42
CA THR A 510 9.34 -27.62 -42.84
C THR A 510 8.07 -26.96 -42.27
N LEU A 511 8.21 -25.74 -41.74
CA LEU A 511 7.13 -24.82 -41.30
C LEU A 511 6.35 -25.17 -40.03
N PHE A 512 6.95 -25.04 -38.84
CA PHE A 512 6.20 -24.89 -37.59
C PHE A 512 6.97 -24.06 -36.54
N ASN A 513 7.25 -22.80 -36.87
CA ASN A 513 7.75 -21.79 -35.90
C ASN A 513 6.89 -20.52 -35.90
N TYR A 514 5.62 -20.61 -36.34
CA TYR A 514 4.71 -19.46 -36.41
C TYR A 514 3.40 -19.65 -35.61
N PHE A 515 3.12 -20.85 -35.08
CA PHE A 515 1.89 -21.15 -34.34
C PHE A 515 2.09 -21.44 -32.84
N SER A 516 3.31 -21.29 -32.30
CA SER A 516 3.58 -21.48 -30.86
C SER A 516 3.16 -20.29 -29.99
N GLN A 517 2.55 -19.25 -30.56
CA GLN A 517 2.08 -18.07 -29.83
C GLN A 517 0.64 -17.79 -30.22
N LYS A 518 -0.28 -18.17 -29.31
CA LYS A 518 -1.75 -17.97 -29.27
C LYS A 518 -2.57 -19.23 -29.57
N PRO A 519 -3.29 -19.77 -28.57
CA PRO A 519 -4.50 -20.52 -28.82
C PRO A 519 -5.60 -19.53 -29.20
N SER A 520 -6.06 -19.60 -30.46
CA SER A 520 -7.33 -19.02 -30.88
C SER A 520 -8.36 -20.13 -30.98
N THR A 521 -9.48 -20.03 -30.25
CA THR A 521 -10.78 -20.53 -30.73
C THR A 521 -11.90 -19.73 -30.10
N LYS A 522 -12.69 -19.11 -30.98
CA LYS A 522 -14.01 -18.52 -30.70
C LYS A 522 -14.97 -19.57 -30.17
N ASN A 523 -15.89 -19.17 -29.28
CA ASN A 523 -17.29 -19.56 -29.36
C ASN A 523 -18.19 -18.63 -28.52
N ASP A 524 -19.23 -18.12 -29.17
CA ASP A 524 -20.31 -17.31 -28.61
C ASP A 524 -21.25 -18.15 -27.73
N ALA A 525 -21.59 -17.68 -26.53
CA ALA A 525 -22.83 -18.08 -25.83
C ALA A 525 -23.22 -17.12 -24.67
N VAL A 526 -24.27 -16.33 -24.93
CA VAL A 526 -25.39 -15.90 -24.06
C VAL A 526 -25.14 -15.56 -22.58
N ASN A 527 -25.27 -14.26 -22.29
CA ASN A 527 -25.35 -13.64 -20.96
C ASN A 527 -26.50 -14.17 -20.08
N ARG A 528 -26.17 -14.62 -18.86
CA ARG A 528 -27.03 -14.46 -17.67
C ARG A 528 -26.21 -13.89 -16.51
N ARG A 529 -26.71 -12.80 -15.93
CA ARG A 529 -26.11 -12.06 -14.80
C ARG A 529 -26.13 -12.89 -13.51
N VAL A 530 -25.07 -12.79 -12.71
CA VAL A 530 -25.03 -13.12 -11.28
C VAL A 530 -24.33 -11.98 -10.54
N PRO A 531 -24.87 -11.45 -9.42
CA PRO A 531 -24.22 -10.44 -8.60
C PRO A 531 -23.30 -11.09 -7.55
N GLY A 532 -22.13 -10.50 -7.27
CA GLY A 532 -21.30 -10.91 -6.12
C GLY A 532 -19.82 -10.61 -6.28
N SER A 533 -19.31 -9.71 -5.44
CA SER A 533 -17.92 -9.27 -5.35
C SER A 533 -17.08 -10.23 -4.52
N TYR A 534 -16.29 -11.07 -5.18
CA TYR A 534 -15.13 -11.76 -4.63
C TYR A 534 -13.96 -11.57 -5.60
N PHE A 535 -12.76 -11.28 -5.08
CA PHE A 535 -11.60 -11.08 -5.95
C PHE A 535 -10.47 -12.04 -5.61
N PHE A 536 -10.13 -12.85 -6.62
CA PHE A 536 -8.85 -13.50 -6.77
C PHE A 536 -7.73 -12.47 -6.92
N ARG A 537 -6.51 -12.85 -6.56
CA ARG A 537 -5.33 -12.26 -7.18
C ARG A 537 -5.52 -12.35 -8.70
N ALA A 538 -5.54 -11.21 -9.39
CA ALA A 538 -5.95 -11.14 -10.78
C ALA A 538 -5.11 -12.05 -11.70
N ALA A 539 -5.72 -13.05 -12.35
CA ALA A 539 -5.61 -13.37 -13.78
C ALA A 539 -6.44 -14.62 -14.17
N HIS A 540 -7.02 -14.56 -15.38
CA HIS A 540 -7.65 -15.60 -16.21
C HIS A 540 -8.35 -16.81 -15.57
N VAL A 541 -9.68 -16.79 -15.57
CA VAL A 541 -10.52 -18.00 -15.55
C VAL A 541 -10.80 -18.39 -17.01
N GLU A 542 -10.25 -19.51 -17.48
CA GLU A 542 -10.75 -20.17 -18.69
C GLU A 542 -12.12 -20.83 -18.37
N PRO A 543 -13.07 -20.86 -19.33
CA PRO A 543 -14.37 -21.47 -19.10
C PRO A 543 -14.24 -22.99 -18.90
N VAL A 544 -14.71 -23.47 -17.75
CA VAL A 544 -14.94 -24.90 -17.49
C VAL A 544 -16.08 -25.38 -18.38
N VAL A 545 -15.77 -26.23 -19.37
CA VAL A 545 -16.77 -26.93 -20.17
C VAL A 545 -17.28 -28.12 -19.36
N PHE A 546 -18.54 -28.09 -18.95
CA PHE A 546 -19.22 -29.29 -18.43
C PHE A 546 -19.57 -30.20 -19.62
N SER A 547 -18.97 -31.39 -19.69
CA SER A 547 -19.52 -32.48 -20.48
C SER A 547 -20.67 -33.11 -19.70
N THR A 548 -21.87 -33.12 -20.28
CA THR A 548 -22.95 -34.03 -19.89
C THR A 548 -22.59 -35.47 -20.17
#